data_AF-A0A9P8W2T0-F1
#
_entry.id   AF-A0A9P8W2T0-F1
#
_cell.length_a   1.000
_cell.length_b   1.000
_cell.length_c   1.000
_cell.angle_alpha   90.00
_cell.angle_beta   90.00
_cell.angle_gamma   90.00
#
_symmetry.space_group_name_H-M   'P 1'
#
loop_
_entity.id
_entity.type
_entity.pdbx_description
1 polymer ?
#
loop_
_entity_poly.entity_id
_entity_poly.type
_entity_poly.pdbx_seq_one_letter_code
_entity_poly.pdbx_strand_id
1 'polypeptide(L)'
;MPPSSRRRRPVDDEESEEDVRPRQRRHHADSDGEMENGVSEDEMDEDEHPGASADDQMAKKLVRYAISCEFSRTAIRRDGIKERVLGNQGRSFRRIFELAQKQLRDVWGMELRELPVREKMSLQEKRAAMKSNSQPKSGSGAYILSSTLPAAYRAAAILSPSKTPSADDEATYVAFYTMVVSMIWLNNGELSEQKLKRYLSRLNADRNVSMDKTEVIFKRMEKQGYVVKKVDRPPIGQDGDMTITWHVGPRAKEEIGLDGVIGMVTEVYEEWDEDMEKKLCSSLNIKARRGARGEVDEDAEGEPEQTTIIED
;
A
#
# COMPACT_ATOMS: atom_id res chain seq x y z
N MET A 1 22.84 25.63 54.47
CA MET A 1 23.38 26.88 53.85
C MET A 1 24.82 27.06 54.32
N PRO A 2 25.73 27.76 53.60
CA PRO A 2 25.53 28.52 52.35
C PRO A 2 26.37 28.01 51.15
N PRO A 3 26.15 28.54 49.92
CA PRO A 3 26.94 28.24 48.72
C PRO A 3 28.02 29.31 48.42
N SER A 4 29.00 29.00 47.54
CA SER A 4 29.96 30.00 47.04
C SER A 4 30.46 29.73 45.60
N SER A 5 30.79 30.82 44.91
CA SER A 5 31.52 30.97 43.64
C SER A 5 30.83 30.70 42.28
N ARG A 6 30.63 31.80 41.54
CA ARG A 6 30.42 31.92 40.07
C ARG A 6 31.65 32.58 39.43
N ARG A 7 31.98 32.27 38.16
CA ARG A 7 32.49 33.15 37.03
C ARG A 7 33.40 32.36 36.05
N ARG A 8 33.57 32.65 34.74
CA ARG A 8 33.17 33.70 33.73
C ARG A 8 32.70 32.98 32.42
N ARG A 9 31.80 33.45 31.53
CA ARG A 9 31.76 34.63 30.58
C ARG A 9 32.83 34.62 29.46
N PRO A 10 32.60 35.16 28.23
CA PRO A 10 31.48 36.00 27.72
C PRO A 10 30.61 35.31 26.61
N VAL A 11 29.46 35.80 26.06
CA VAL A 11 29.08 37.09 25.39
C VAL A 11 30.05 37.43 24.24
N ASP A 12 29.70 37.92 23.05
CA ASP A 12 28.56 38.72 22.56
C ASP A 12 28.19 38.20 21.12
N ASP A 13 27.12 38.57 20.39
CA ASP A 13 26.16 39.70 20.49
C ASP A 13 24.73 39.36 19.92
N GLU A 14 24.05 40.27 19.21
CA GLU A 14 22.59 40.41 18.96
C GLU A 14 22.13 40.36 17.47
N GLU A 15 20.88 39.92 17.19
CA GLU A 15 19.85 40.72 16.48
C GLU A 15 18.42 40.18 16.73
N SER A 16 17.43 41.09 16.83
CA SER A 16 16.00 40.89 17.12
C SER A 16 15.18 40.55 15.84
N GLU A 17 13.86 40.27 15.79
CA GLU A 17 12.66 40.78 16.48
C GLU A 17 11.54 39.71 16.50
N GLU A 18 10.95 39.43 17.68
CA GLU A 18 9.57 39.79 18.10
C GLU A 18 8.46 38.74 17.87
N ASP A 19 7.55 38.69 18.84
CA ASP A 19 6.64 37.57 19.14
C ASP A 19 5.23 38.11 19.42
N VAL A 20 4.23 37.76 18.59
CA VAL A 20 2.85 38.27 18.76
C VAL A 20 1.76 37.23 18.47
N ARG A 21 1.22 36.66 19.55
CA ARG A 21 -0.17 36.19 19.72
C ARG A 21 -0.57 36.41 21.19
N PRO A 22 -1.86 36.40 21.58
CA PRO A 22 -3.11 36.41 20.81
C PRO A 22 -4.01 37.62 21.14
N ARG A 23 -5.16 37.78 20.49
CA ARG A 23 -6.19 38.77 20.89
C ARG A 23 -7.60 38.19 20.94
N GLN A 24 -8.15 38.10 22.15
CA GLN A 24 -9.56 37.81 22.39
C GLN A 24 -10.44 39.01 21.96
N ARG A 25 -11.66 38.73 21.48
CA ARG A 25 -12.78 39.71 21.46
C ARG A 25 -14.05 39.05 22.00
N ARG A 26 -14.77 39.81 22.84
CA ARG A 26 -16.08 39.44 23.42
C ARG A 26 -17.23 40.03 22.58
N HIS A 27 -18.36 39.33 22.60
CA HIS A 27 -19.76 39.79 22.48
C HIS A 27 -20.10 41.07 21.68
N HIS A 28 -20.95 40.90 20.67
CA HIS A 28 -22.12 41.76 20.42
C HIS A 28 -23.32 40.89 19.99
N ALA A 29 -24.54 41.43 20.14
CA ALA A 29 -25.80 40.69 20.09
C ALA A 29 -26.69 41.10 18.90
N ASP A 30 -27.80 40.37 18.77
CA ASP A 30 -29.00 40.58 17.94
C ASP A 30 -28.88 40.61 16.39
N SER A 31 -29.54 39.60 15.79
CA SER A 31 -30.55 39.81 14.75
C SER A 31 -31.49 38.60 14.71
N ASP A 32 -32.80 38.85 14.74
CA ASP A 32 -33.85 37.85 14.53
C ASP A 32 -33.77 37.21 13.14
N GLY A 33 -34.36 36.02 13.03
CA GLY A 33 -34.43 35.25 11.79
C GLY A 33 -35.16 33.91 11.96
N GLU A 34 -36.44 33.96 12.31
CA GLU A 34 -37.31 32.77 12.34
C GLU A 34 -37.42 32.14 10.93
N MET A 35 -37.14 30.84 10.83
CA MET A 35 -37.41 30.02 9.65
C MET A 35 -37.91 28.65 10.11
N GLU A 36 -39.23 28.58 10.33
CA GLU A 36 -39.99 27.35 10.46
C GLU A 36 -39.92 26.55 9.15
N ASN A 37 -39.61 25.24 9.21
CA ASN A 37 -40.12 24.29 8.22
C ASN A 37 -39.93 22.82 8.58
N GLY A 38 -41.01 22.05 8.44
CA GLY A 38 -40.93 20.69 7.89
C GLY A 38 -40.60 19.55 8.85
N VAL A 39 -41.41 19.36 9.90
CA VAL A 39 -41.52 18.02 10.50
C VAL A 39 -42.24 17.12 9.49
N SER A 40 -41.57 16.08 9.02
CA SER A 40 -42.20 14.98 8.26
C SER A 40 -42.04 13.70 9.07
N GLU A 41 -43.05 13.43 9.89
CA GLU A 41 -43.27 12.10 10.47
C GLU A 41 -43.91 11.23 9.39
N ASP A 42 -43.25 10.13 9.03
CA ASP A 42 -43.90 8.93 8.53
C ASP A 42 -43.04 7.72 8.90
N GLU A 43 -43.69 6.62 9.25
CA GLU A 43 -43.14 5.55 10.09
C GLU A 43 -42.36 4.47 9.31
N MET A 44 -41.35 3.86 9.95
CA MET A 44 -41.33 2.40 10.19
C MET A 44 -40.16 1.94 11.07
N ASP A 45 -40.41 0.90 11.87
CA ASP A 45 -39.49 0.31 12.84
C ASP A 45 -38.21 -0.30 12.22
N GLU A 46 -37.07 -0.02 12.85
CA GLU A 46 -36.11 -1.07 13.22
C GLU A 46 -35.61 -0.79 14.65
N ASP A 47 -35.32 -1.85 15.41
CA ASP A 47 -34.65 -1.81 16.73
C ASP A 47 -33.18 -1.34 16.57
N GLU A 48 -32.98 -0.10 16.10
CA GLU A 48 -31.67 0.43 15.80
C GLU A 48 -30.94 0.77 17.11
N HIS A 49 -30.15 -0.19 17.60
CA HIS A 49 -29.14 0.06 18.63
C HIS A 49 -28.40 1.36 18.30
N PRO A 50 -28.32 2.37 19.22
CA PRO A 50 -27.71 3.66 18.92
C PRO A 50 -26.24 3.62 18.44
N GLY A 51 -25.58 2.47 18.61
CA GLY A 51 -24.27 2.19 18.05
C GLY A 51 -24.27 1.91 16.53
N ALA A 52 -25.34 1.37 15.95
CA ALA A 52 -25.42 0.99 14.54
C ALA A 52 -25.32 2.21 13.61
N SER A 53 -26.15 3.24 13.85
CA SER A 53 -26.04 4.55 13.18
C SER A 53 -24.63 5.14 13.30
N ALA A 54 -24.00 5.05 14.48
CA ALA A 54 -22.65 5.55 14.70
C ALA A 54 -21.58 4.72 13.95
N ASP A 55 -21.73 3.39 13.86
CA ASP A 55 -20.87 2.51 13.07
C ASP A 55 -21.01 2.80 11.57
N ASP A 56 -22.22 3.01 11.06
CA ASP A 56 -22.47 3.35 9.66
C ASP A 56 -21.84 4.70 9.32
N GLN A 57 -21.97 5.72 10.18
CA GLN A 57 -21.25 6.98 10.01
C GLN A 57 -19.72 6.80 9.99
N MET A 58 -19.17 5.88 10.81
CA MET A 58 -17.74 5.54 10.79
C MET A 58 -17.35 4.72 9.54
N ALA A 59 -18.22 3.84 9.05
CA ALA A 59 -18.03 3.10 7.81
C ALA A 59 -18.00 4.06 6.61
N LYS A 60 -18.99 4.95 6.49
CA LYS A 60 -19.02 6.03 5.47
C LYS A 60 -17.77 6.92 5.53
N LYS A 61 -17.23 7.23 6.71
CA LYS A 61 -15.94 7.92 6.88
C LYS A 61 -14.76 7.07 6.38
N LEU A 62 -14.74 5.77 6.65
CA LEU A 62 -13.71 4.84 6.14
C LEU A 62 -13.76 4.73 4.61
N VAL A 63 -14.95 4.57 4.01
CA VAL A 63 -15.15 4.54 2.56
C VAL A 63 -14.61 5.82 1.91
N ARG A 64 -15.00 7.00 2.43
CA ARG A 64 -14.51 8.29 1.92
C ARG A 64 -12.99 8.43 2.05
N TYR A 65 -12.41 7.99 3.16
CA TYR A 65 -10.96 7.98 3.35
C TYR A 65 -10.26 7.04 2.37
N ALA A 66 -10.79 5.83 2.14
CA ALA A 66 -10.23 4.86 1.20
C ALA A 66 -10.22 5.39 -0.24
N ILE A 67 -11.34 5.94 -0.73
CA ILE A 67 -11.44 6.54 -2.07
C ILE A 67 -10.47 7.73 -2.22
N SER A 68 -10.33 8.57 -1.19
CA SER A 68 -9.37 9.68 -1.18
C SER A 68 -7.91 9.20 -1.23
N CYS A 69 -7.62 8.08 -0.56
CA CYS A 69 -6.31 7.45 -0.61
C CYS A 69 -6.03 6.83 -1.99
N GLU A 70 -7.02 6.21 -2.62
CA GLU A 70 -6.85 5.62 -3.95
C GLU A 70 -6.64 6.70 -5.02
N PHE A 71 -7.45 7.76 -5.02
CA PHE A 71 -7.25 8.92 -5.89
C PHE A 71 -5.85 9.54 -5.77
N SER A 72 -5.23 9.47 -4.58
CA SER A 72 -3.86 9.96 -4.34
C SER A 72 -2.77 8.90 -4.45
N ARG A 73 -3.11 7.64 -4.77
CA ARG A 73 -2.27 6.44 -4.66
C ARG A 73 -1.48 6.37 -3.36
N THR A 74 -2.11 6.70 -2.24
CA THR A 74 -1.53 6.54 -0.90
C THR A 74 -1.96 5.21 -0.28
N ALA A 75 -1.03 4.51 0.36
CA ALA A 75 -1.35 3.25 1.05
C ALA A 75 -2.12 3.54 2.35
N ILE A 76 -3.24 2.86 2.54
CA ILE A 76 -4.18 3.05 3.65
C ILE A 76 -3.66 2.30 4.87
N ARG A 77 -2.96 2.99 5.78
CA ARG A 77 -2.40 2.36 6.99
C ARG A 77 -3.42 2.29 8.13
N ARG A 78 -3.36 1.21 8.91
CA ARG A 78 -4.21 0.98 10.11
C ARG A 78 -4.12 2.13 11.12
N ASP A 79 -2.93 2.70 11.31
CA ASP A 79 -2.74 3.88 12.17
C ASP A 79 -3.44 5.13 11.60
N GLY A 80 -3.43 5.30 10.27
CA GLY A 80 -4.16 6.38 9.59
C GLY A 80 -5.67 6.19 9.65
N ILE A 81 -6.18 4.96 9.56
CA ILE A 81 -7.61 4.65 9.82
C ILE A 81 -7.96 4.99 11.27
N LYS A 82 -7.11 4.59 12.24
CA LYS A 82 -7.33 4.89 13.65
C LYS A 82 -7.40 6.41 13.90
N GLU A 83 -6.43 7.17 13.37
CA GLU A 83 -6.36 8.62 13.52
C GLU A 83 -7.55 9.35 12.85
N ARG A 84 -7.89 8.97 11.61
CA ARG A 84 -8.78 9.77 10.74
C ARG A 84 -10.24 9.32 10.71
N VAL A 85 -10.52 8.10 11.18
CA VAL A 85 -11.85 7.50 11.14
C VAL A 85 -12.35 7.15 12.54
N LEU A 86 -11.57 6.38 13.31
CA LEU A 86 -12.02 5.81 14.58
C LEU A 86 -11.83 6.74 15.78
N GLY A 87 -10.79 7.58 15.76
CA GLY A 87 -10.30 8.32 16.91
C GLY A 87 -10.03 7.38 18.09
N ASN A 88 -10.82 7.53 19.16
CA ASN A 88 -10.73 6.72 20.37
C ASN A 88 -11.44 5.35 20.25
N GLN A 89 -12.31 5.14 19.25
CA GLN A 89 -13.10 3.92 19.06
C GLN A 89 -12.31 2.78 18.39
N GLY A 90 -11.08 2.53 18.83
CA GLY A 90 -10.21 1.50 18.23
C GLY A 90 -10.74 0.07 18.34
N ARG A 91 -11.64 -0.21 19.29
CA ARG A 91 -12.21 -1.55 19.53
C ARG A 91 -13.26 -1.97 18.49
N SER A 92 -13.99 -1.02 17.89
CA SER A 92 -15.01 -1.31 16.86
C SER A 92 -14.43 -1.44 15.45
N PHE A 93 -13.10 -1.31 15.25
CA PHE A 93 -12.45 -1.38 13.93
C PHE A 93 -12.93 -2.56 13.08
N ARG A 94 -13.03 -3.77 13.65
CA ARG A 94 -13.43 -4.97 12.90
C ARG A 94 -14.84 -4.80 12.31
N ARG A 95 -15.82 -4.43 13.15
CA ARG A 95 -17.21 -4.20 12.74
C ARG A 95 -17.32 -3.09 11.69
N ILE A 96 -16.64 -1.96 11.91
CA ILE A 96 -16.62 -0.82 10.98
C ILE A 96 -15.95 -1.18 9.65
N PHE A 97 -14.88 -1.99 9.68
CA PHE A 97 -14.20 -2.47 8.48
C PHE A 97 -15.06 -3.46 7.68
N GLU A 98 -15.75 -4.38 8.35
CA GLU A 98 -16.70 -5.32 7.72
C GLU A 98 -17.89 -4.56 7.07
N LEU A 99 -18.45 -3.56 7.75
CA LEU A 99 -19.49 -2.68 7.18
C LEU A 99 -18.99 -1.84 6.00
N ALA A 100 -17.80 -1.23 6.11
CA ALA A 100 -17.21 -0.46 5.02
C ALA A 100 -16.88 -1.33 3.81
N GLN A 101 -16.43 -2.57 4.02
CA GLN A 101 -16.19 -3.55 2.95
C GLN A 101 -17.48 -3.95 2.22
N LYS A 102 -18.61 -4.05 2.95
CA LYS A 102 -19.92 -4.25 2.33
C LYS A 102 -20.28 -3.02 1.46
N GLN A 103 -20.21 -1.81 2.01
CA GLN A 103 -20.52 -0.58 1.27
C GLN A 103 -19.62 -0.38 0.03
N LEU A 104 -18.33 -0.71 0.11
CA LEU A 104 -17.41 -0.61 -1.04
C LEU A 104 -17.77 -1.60 -2.15
N ARG A 105 -18.15 -2.84 -1.83
CA ARG A 105 -18.55 -3.82 -2.85
C ARG A 105 -19.90 -3.50 -3.45
N ASP A 106 -20.90 -3.24 -2.60
CA ASP A 106 -22.30 -3.09 -3.01
C ASP A 106 -22.56 -1.78 -3.78
N VAL A 107 -21.87 -0.68 -3.44
CA VAL A 107 -22.09 0.64 -4.04
C VAL A 107 -20.99 1.05 -5.03
N TRP A 108 -19.73 0.70 -4.76
CA TRP A 108 -18.58 1.20 -5.54
C TRP A 108 -17.93 0.15 -6.46
N GLY A 109 -18.26 -1.14 -6.31
CA GLY A 109 -17.55 -2.21 -7.03
C GLY A 109 -16.06 -2.27 -6.66
N MET A 110 -15.74 -2.05 -5.39
CA MET A 110 -14.37 -2.02 -4.87
C MET A 110 -14.24 -2.80 -3.56
N GLU A 111 -13.01 -3.13 -3.17
CA GLU A 111 -12.68 -3.73 -1.87
C GLU A 111 -11.36 -3.21 -1.30
N LEU A 112 -11.27 -3.12 0.03
CA LEU A 112 -10.01 -2.89 0.72
C LEU A 112 -9.23 -4.20 0.77
N ARG A 113 -8.10 -4.27 0.06
CA ARG A 113 -7.21 -5.44 0.07
C ARG A 113 -5.93 -5.13 0.83
N GLU A 114 -5.50 -6.06 1.67
CA GLU A 114 -4.29 -5.92 2.47
C GLU A 114 -3.04 -6.18 1.62
N LEU A 115 -2.09 -5.25 1.67
CA LEU A 115 -0.81 -5.38 0.97
C LEU A 115 0.06 -6.47 1.62
N PRO A 116 0.86 -7.20 0.83
CA PRO A 116 1.88 -8.10 1.35
C PRO A 116 2.83 -7.42 2.35
N VAL A 117 3.23 -8.14 3.40
CA VAL A 117 4.21 -7.64 4.37
C VAL A 117 5.53 -7.32 3.65
N ARG A 118 6.04 -6.10 3.82
CA ARG A 118 7.32 -5.69 3.20
C ARG A 118 8.45 -6.56 3.74
N GLU A 119 9.13 -7.26 2.83
CA GLU A 119 10.33 -8.03 3.14
C GLU A 119 11.42 -7.15 3.74
N LYS A 120 12.12 -7.70 4.74
CA LYS A 120 13.19 -7.01 5.48
C LYS A 120 14.50 -7.31 4.78
N MET A 121 14.94 -6.40 3.91
CA MET A 121 16.05 -6.65 2.99
C MET A 121 17.41 -6.38 3.63
N SER A 122 17.51 -5.44 4.58
CA SER A 122 18.77 -5.12 5.27
C SER A 122 19.06 -6.07 6.45
N LEU A 123 20.35 -6.38 6.64
CA LEU A 123 20.86 -7.08 7.83
C LEU A 123 20.53 -6.33 9.13
N GLN A 124 20.45 -5.00 9.10
CA GLN A 124 20.03 -4.16 10.22
C GLN A 124 18.53 -4.28 10.48
N GLU A 125 17.69 -4.33 9.45
CA GLU A 125 16.24 -4.57 9.57
C GLU A 125 15.95 -5.97 10.11
N LYS A 126 16.68 -7.00 9.64
CA LYS A 126 16.60 -8.38 10.14
C LYS A 126 17.00 -8.46 11.62
N ARG A 127 18.11 -7.82 12.02
CA ARG A 127 18.53 -7.75 13.44
C ARG A 127 17.58 -6.94 14.32
N ALA A 128 17.03 -5.83 13.83
CA ALA A 128 16.02 -5.05 14.55
C ALA A 128 14.73 -5.86 14.77
N ALA A 129 14.30 -6.62 13.76
CA ALA A 129 13.16 -7.53 13.84
C ALA A 129 13.34 -8.67 14.85
N MET A 130 14.55 -9.23 14.95
CA MET A 130 14.88 -10.24 15.96
C MET A 130 14.95 -9.65 17.38
N LYS A 131 15.31 -8.36 17.52
CA LYS A 131 15.28 -7.66 18.81
C LYS A 131 13.89 -7.24 19.25
N SER A 132 12.97 -6.97 18.32
CA SER A 132 11.56 -6.75 18.63
C SER A 132 10.87 -8.10 18.88
N ASN A 133 10.92 -8.60 20.12
CA ASN A 133 10.21 -9.81 20.57
C ASN A 133 8.68 -9.62 20.69
N SER A 134 8.09 -8.79 19.82
CA SER A 134 6.65 -8.64 19.68
C SER A 134 6.12 -9.77 18.81
N GLN A 135 5.01 -10.40 19.21
CA GLN A 135 4.33 -11.42 18.42
C GLN A 135 4.15 -10.99 16.96
N PRO A 136 4.24 -11.92 15.99
CA PRO A 136 4.03 -11.60 14.58
C PRO A 136 2.65 -10.97 14.42
N LYS A 137 2.63 -9.69 14.02
CA LYS A 137 1.37 -9.01 13.69
C LYS A 137 0.74 -9.78 12.53
N SER A 138 -0.47 -10.29 12.75
CA SER A 138 -1.28 -10.85 11.67
C SER A 138 -1.66 -9.70 10.72
N GLY A 139 -1.16 -9.77 9.49
CA GLY A 139 -1.31 -8.72 8.48
C GLY A 139 -0.19 -7.66 8.47
N SER A 140 -0.05 -6.97 7.33
CA SER A 140 0.83 -5.80 7.18
C SER A 140 0.24 -4.55 7.84
N GLY A 141 -1.08 -4.51 8.05
CA GLY A 141 -1.82 -3.34 8.51
C GLY A 141 -1.82 -2.20 7.49
N ALA A 142 -1.55 -2.48 6.20
CA ALA A 142 -1.58 -1.52 5.12
C ALA A 142 -2.46 -2.06 3.99
N TYR A 143 -3.41 -1.26 3.52
CA TYR A 143 -4.40 -1.64 2.52
C TYR A 143 -4.29 -0.75 1.27
N ILE A 144 -4.80 -1.25 0.15
CA ILE A 144 -5.13 -0.47 -1.05
C ILE A 144 -6.60 -0.71 -1.39
N LEU A 145 -7.17 0.11 -2.28
CA LEU A 145 -8.52 -0.08 -2.79
C LEU A 145 -8.42 -0.75 -4.17
N SER A 146 -8.98 -1.95 -4.31
CA SER A 146 -8.95 -2.72 -5.56
C SER A 146 -10.35 -2.78 -6.18
N SER A 147 -10.45 -2.77 -7.50
CA SER A 147 -11.74 -2.90 -8.18
C SER A 147 -12.18 -4.37 -8.26
N THR A 148 -13.40 -4.65 -7.80
CA THR A 148 -14.07 -5.95 -7.94
C THR A 148 -14.89 -6.06 -9.22
N LEU A 149 -14.99 -4.97 -10.01
CA LEU A 149 -15.74 -4.95 -11.26
C LEU A 149 -15.21 -5.98 -12.28
N PRO A 150 -16.06 -6.56 -13.14
CA PRO A 150 -15.64 -7.38 -14.29
C PRO A 150 -14.70 -6.63 -15.23
N ALA A 151 -13.84 -7.36 -15.96
CA ALA A 151 -12.82 -6.78 -16.82
C ALA A 151 -13.35 -5.74 -17.85
N ALA A 152 -14.53 -5.98 -18.41
CA ALA A 152 -15.21 -5.06 -19.35
C ALA A 152 -15.46 -3.66 -18.78
N TYR A 153 -15.54 -3.51 -17.45
CA TYR A 153 -15.79 -2.24 -16.76
C TYR A 153 -14.52 -1.62 -16.15
N ARG A 154 -13.34 -2.20 -16.38
CA ARG A 154 -12.05 -1.67 -15.89
C ARG A 154 -11.35 -0.73 -16.87
N ALA A 155 -12.02 -0.35 -17.97
CA ALA A 155 -11.48 0.60 -18.94
C ALA A 155 -11.24 1.98 -18.30
N ALA A 156 -10.21 2.70 -18.74
CA ALA A 156 -9.87 4.04 -18.24
C ALA A 156 -10.97 5.10 -18.48
N ALA A 157 -11.89 4.84 -19.40
CA ALA A 157 -13.09 5.65 -19.62
C ALA A 157 -14.16 5.51 -18.52
N ILE A 158 -14.08 4.44 -17.71
CA ILE A 158 -15.00 4.13 -16.60
C ILE A 158 -14.29 4.37 -15.27
N LEU A 159 -13.09 3.79 -15.11
CA LEU A 159 -12.22 4.02 -13.96
C LEU A 159 -11.27 5.18 -14.30
N SER A 160 -11.69 6.39 -13.91
CA SER A 160 -10.93 7.62 -14.18
C SER A 160 -9.50 7.57 -13.60
N PRO A 161 -8.56 8.30 -14.22
CA PRO A 161 -7.21 8.52 -13.69
C PRO A 161 -7.14 8.91 -12.21
N SER A 162 -5.98 8.69 -11.60
CA SER A 162 -5.70 9.17 -10.25
C SER A 162 -5.53 10.70 -10.23
N LYS A 163 -4.87 11.25 -9.22
CA LYS A 163 -4.48 12.67 -9.16
C LYS A 163 -3.34 12.99 -10.15
N THR A 164 -3.66 12.93 -11.44
CA THR A 164 -2.80 13.20 -12.60
C THR A 164 -3.42 14.30 -13.48
N PRO A 165 -2.63 15.10 -14.23
CA PRO A 165 -3.16 16.24 -14.98
C PRO A 165 -3.98 15.84 -16.22
N SER A 166 -3.63 14.71 -16.84
CA SER A 166 -4.27 14.17 -18.03
C SER A 166 -4.33 12.64 -18.00
N ALA A 167 -5.20 12.06 -18.84
CA ALA A 167 -5.26 10.61 -19.03
C ALA A 167 -3.98 10.04 -19.68
N ASP A 168 -3.32 10.83 -20.54
CA ASP A 168 -2.08 10.42 -21.22
C ASP A 168 -0.88 10.39 -20.27
N ASP A 169 -0.79 11.34 -19.34
CA ASP A 169 0.20 11.33 -18.26
C ASP A 169 0.01 10.11 -17.35
N GLU A 170 -1.25 9.74 -17.08
CA GLU A 170 -1.60 8.56 -16.30
C GLU A 170 -1.22 7.28 -17.05
N ALA A 171 -1.63 7.13 -18.30
CA ALA A 171 -1.27 5.98 -19.13
C ALA A 171 0.26 5.82 -19.26
N THR A 172 0.98 6.94 -19.45
CA THR A 172 2.45 6.95 -19.48
C THR A 172 3.06 6.50 -18.15
N TYR A 173 2.54 6.98 -17.01
CA TYR A 173 3.04 6.58 -15.69
C TYR A 173 2.75 5.10 -15.40
N VAL A 174 1.56 4.61 -15.75
CA VAL A 174 1.14 3.21 -15.63
C VAL A 174 2.01 2.30 -16.48
N ALA A 175 2.21 2.62 -17.77
CA ALA A 175 3.09 1.88 -18.66
C ALA A 175 4.53 1.86 -18.13
N PHE A 176 5.05 3.01 -17.66
CA PHE A 176 6.41 3.09 -17.15
C PHE A 176 6.63 2.27 -15.87
N TYR A 177 5.76 2.39 -14.86
CA TYR A 177 5.94 1.61 -13.63
C TYR A 177 5.74 0.11 -13.89
N THR A 178 4.82 -0.26 -14.79
CA THR A 178 4.55 -1.67 -15.13
C THR A 178 5.72 -2.29 -15.87
N MET A 179 6.33 -1.56 -16.80
CA MET A 179 7.57 -1.94 -17.49
C MET A 179 8.74 -2.11 -16.52
N VAL A 180 8.96 -1.17 -15.60
CA VAL A 180 10.03 -1.27 -14.59
C VAL A 180 9.81 -2.45 -13.63
N VAL A 181 8.59 -2.66 -13.16
CA VAL A 181 8.23 -3.80 -12.30
C VAL A 181 8.45 -5.13 -13.04
N SER A 182 8.04 -5.21 -14.30
CA SER A 182 8.26 -6.37 -15.17
C SER A 182 9.75 -6.66 -15.35
N MET A 183 10.57 -5.63 -15.61
CA MET A 183 12.03 -5.80 -15.65
C MET A 183 12.61 -6.35 -14.36
N ILE A 184 12.12 -5.93 -13.18
CA ILE A 184 12.61 -6.45 -11.90
C ILE A 184 12.18 -7.93 -11.73
N TRP A 185 10.92 -8.27 -12.02
CA TRP A 185 10.44 -9.66 -11.96
C TRP A 185 11.19 -10.61 -12.88
N LEU A 186 11.42 -10.22 -14.13
CA LEU A 186 12.20 -10.97 -15.13
C LEU A 186 13.69 -11.12 -14.76
N ASN A 187 14.16 -10.42 -13.74
CA ASN A 187 15.49 -10.56 -13.15
C ASN A 187 15.42 -11.19 -11.75
N ASN A 188 14.60 -12.23 -11.60
CA ASN A 188 14.39 -12.99 -10.36
C ASN A 188 13.90 -12.14 -9.17
N GLY A 189 13.27 -10.99 -9.43
CA GLY A 189 12.73 -10.09 -8.39
C GLY A 189 13.72 -9.06 -7.83
N GLU A 190 14.94 -8.98 -8.38
CA GLU A 190 15.91 -7.94 -8.01
C GLU A 190 16.73 -7.42 -9.21
N LEU A 191 17.08 -6.13 -9.20
CA LEU A 191 17.76 -5.50 -10.34
C LEU A 191 18.78 -4.44 -9.88
N SER A 192 20.05 -4.59 -10.24
CA SER A 192 21.07 -3.61 -9.88
C SER A 192 20.86 -2.28 -10.62
N GLU A 193 21.22 -1.15 -9.98
CA GLU A 193 21.04 0.18 -10.57
C GLU A 193 21.77 0.33 -11.92
N GLN A 194 22.95 -0.30 -12.08
CA GLN A 194 23.70 -0.34 -13.34
C GLN A 194 22.92 -1.04 -14.46
N LYS A 195 22.29 -2.19 -14.15
CA LYS A 195 21.53 -2.98 -15.14
C LYS A 195 20.21 -2.29 -15.50
N LEU A 196 19.54 -1.67 -14.52
CA LEU A 196 18.36 -0.82 -14.74
C LEU A 196 18.69 0.39 -15.63
N LYS A 197 19.78 1.13 -15.34
CA LYS A 197 20.23 2.26 -16.19
C LYS A 197 20.51 1.82 -17.62
N ARG A 198 21.13 0.65 -17.83
CA ARG A 198 21.35 0.10 -19.17
C ARG A 198 20.04 -0.22 -19.91
N TYR A 199 19.02 -0.71 -19.22
CA TYR A 199 17.70 -0.95 -19.82
C TYR A 199 16.97 0.36 -20.14
N LEU A 200 16.93 1.32 -19.22
CA LEU A 200 16.29 2.63 -19.43
C LEU A 200 16.95 3.41 -20.57
N SER A 201 18.28 3.36 -20.70
CA SER A 201 19.00 3.99 -21.81
C SER A 201 18.63 3.38 -23.18
N ARG A 202 18.34 2.07 -23.27
CA ARG A 202 17.84 1.44 -24.50
C ARG A 202 16.41 1.84 -24.86
N LEU A 203 15.64 2.34 -23.89
CA LEU A 203 14.28 2.85 -24.07
C LEU A 203 14.22 4.37 -24.17
N ASN A 204 15.37 5.06 -24.24
CA ASN A 204 15.48 6.54 -24.18
C ASN A 204 14.81 7.16 -22.94
N ALA A 205 14.71 6.39 -21.85
CA ALA A 205 13.99 6.73 -20.61
C ALA A 205 14.94 6.94 -19.41
N ASP A 206 16.25 7.09 -19.65
CA ASP A 206 17.25 7.28 -18.60
C ASP A 206 17.23 8.69 -17.98
N ARG A 207 16.85 9.71 -18.77
CA ARG A 207 16.81 11.12 -18.33
C ARG A 207 15.40 11.57 -17.94
N ASN A 208 14.45 11.40 -18.86
CA ASN A 208 13.06 11.83 -18.74
C ASN A 208 12.11 10.71 -19.17
N VAL A 209 10.87 10.76 -18.69
CA VAL A 209 9.74 9.98 -19.23
C VAL A 209 8.59 10.97 -19.39
N SER A 210 8.13 11.17 -20.63
CA SER A 210 7.33 12.35 -20.98
C SER A 210 8.03 13.64 -20.47
N MET A 211 7.30 14.53 -19.80
CA MET A 211 7.80 15.82 -19.28
C MET A 211 8.59 15.71 -17.96
N ASP A 212 8.48 14.59 -17.25
CA ASP A 212 9.05 14.41 -15.91
C ASP A 212 10.46 13.79 -15.97
N LYS A 213 11.36 14.23 -15.07
CA LYS A 213 12.68 13.58 -14.89
C LYS A 213 12.51 12.15 -14.35
N THR A 214 13.23 11.19 -14.93
CA THR A 214 13.17 9.78 -14.54
C THR A 214 13.39 9.56 -13.03
N GLU A 215 14.35 10.27 -12.42
CA GLU A 215 14.58 10.21 -10.96
C GLU A 215 13.39 10.66 -10.10
N VAL A 216 12.59 11.62 -10.58
CA VAL A 216 11.40 12.11 -9.87
C VAL A 216 10.29 11.05 -9.91
N ILE A 217 10.17 10.37 -11.05
CA ILE A 217 9.24 9.25 -11.25
C ILE A 217 9.64 8.06 -10.36
N PHE A 218 10.93 7.70 -10.27
CA PHE A 218 11.39 6.68 -9.32
C PHE A 218 11.07 7.03 -7.86
N LYS A 219 11.30 8.29 -7.43
CA LYS A 219 10.90 8.75 -6.09
C LYS A 219 9.37 8.68 -5.87
N ARG A 220 8.57 8.94 -6.90
CA ARG A 220 7.11 8.79 -6.88
C ARG A 220 6.71 7.32 -6.73
N MET A 221 7.33 6.42 -7.49
CA MET A 221 7.11 4.96 -7.45
C MET A 221 7.52 4.34 -6.11
N GLU A 222 8.66 4.76 -5.53
CA GLU A 222 9.08 4.36 -4.18
C GLU A 222 8.05 4.79 -3.13
N LYS A 223 7.61 6.06 -3.17
CA LYS A 223 6.61 6.61 -2.23
C LYS A 223 5.26 5.92 -2.32
N GLN A 224 4.82 5.55 -3.53
CA GLN A 224 3.56 4.85 -3.76
C GLN A 224 3.65 3.34 -3.49
N GLY A 225 4.86 2.78 -3.39
CA GLY A 225 5.10 1.39 -3.03
C GLY A 225 5.18 0.42 -4.21
N TYR A 226 5.45 0.91 -5.42
CA TYR A 226 5.68 0.08 -6.62
C TYR A 226 7.08 -0.54 -6.64
N VAL A 227 8.09 0.18 -6.15
CA VAL A 227 9.48 -0.30 -6.07
C VAL A 227 10.08 -0.01 -4.69
N VAL A 228 11.12 -0.76 -4.33
CA VAL A 228 11.91 -0.56 -3.11
C VAL A 228 13.39 -0.49 -3.49
N LYS A 229 14.04 0.63 -3.18
CA LYS A 229 15.47 0.82 -3.34
C LYS A 229 16.21 0.29 -2.10
N LYS A 230 17.07 -0.70 -2.29
CA LYS A 230 18.02 -1.20 -1.29
C LYS A 230 19.39 -0.58 -1.54
N VAL A 231 20.03 -0.07 -0.50
CA VAL A 231 21.39 0.48 -0.55
C VAL A 231 22.25 -0.27 0.45
N ASP A 232 23.06 -1.20 -0.05
CA ASP A 232 24.01 -1.95 0.75
C ASP A 232 25.35 -1.21 0.74
N ARG A 233 25.73 -0.69 1.91
CA ARG A 233 27.01 -0.02 2.14
C ARG A 233 28.02 -1.02 2.70
N PRO A 234 29.32 -0.93 2.34
CA PRO A 234 30.35 -1.75 2.96
C PRO A 234 30.41 -1.57 4.49
N PRO A 235 30.92 -2.56 5.23
CA PRO A 235 31.27 -2.40 6.63
C PRO A 235 32.27 -1.26 6.83
N ILE A 236 32.16 -0.54 7.94
CA ILE A 236 33.10 0.54 8.32
C ILE A 236 34.51 -0.06 8.42
N GLY A 237 35.43 0.44 7.58
CA GLY A 237 36.82 -0.04 7.50
C GLY A 237 37.13 -0.95 6.30
N GLN A 238 36.18 -1.20 5.39
CA GLN A 238 36.44 -1.77 4.07
C GLN A 238 36.20 -0.72 2.97
N ASP A 239 37.19 -0.51 2.12
CA ASP A 239 37.00 0.23 0.87
C ASP A 239 36.15 -0.61 -0.10
N GLY A 240 35.01 -0.05 -0.49
CA GLY A 240 34.09 -0.67 -1.44
C GLY A 240 33.01 0.32 -1.88
N ASP A 241 32.50 0.12 -3.09
CA ASP A 241 31.42 0.98 -3.60
C ASP A 241 30.07 0.67 -2.94
N MET A 242 29.21 1.68 -2.85
CA MET A 242 27.82 1.47 -2.42
C MET A 242 27.07 0.70 -3.51
N THR A 243 26.55 -0.48 -3.17
CA THR A 243 25.75 -1.28 -4.10
C THR A 243 24.27 -0.94 -3.95
N ILE A 244 23.59 -0.75 -5.08
CA ILE A 244 22.18 -0.35 -5.13
C ILE A 244 21.40 -1.35 -5.96
N THR A 245 20.37 -1.91 -5.33
CA THR A 245 19.48 -2.92 -5.90
C THR A 245 18.02 -2.50 -5.76
N TRP A 246 17.25 -2.71 -6.81
CA TRP A 246 15.83 -2.40 -6.90
C TRP A 246 15.01 -3.68 -6.78
N HIS A 247 13.97 -3.64 -5.95
CA HIS A 247 13.05 -4.75 -5.72
C HIS A 247 11.61 -4.33 -5.97
N VAL A 248 10.72 -5.30 -6.21
CA VAL A 248 9.28 -5.06 -6.37
C VAL A 248 8.65 -4.68 -5.03
N GLY A 249 7.94 -3.55 -4.99
CA GLY A 249 7.28 -3.06 -3.78
C GLY A 249 5.92 -3.74 -3.51
N PRO A 250 5.39 -3.63 -2.27
CA PRO A 250 4.16 -4.33 -1.88
C PRO A 250 2.95 -4.01 -2.76
N ARG A 251 2.79 -2.76 -3.24
CA ARG A 251 1.69 -2.38 -4.11
C ARG A 251 1.82 -3.01 -5.49
N ALA A 252 3.01 -3.01 -6.08
CA ALA A 252 3.25 -3.67 -7.37
C ALA A 252 2.96 -5.18 -7.32
N LYS A 253 3.27 -5.84 -6.19
CA LYS A 253 2.94 -7.27 -5.99
C LYS A 253 1.43 -7.56 -6.00
N GLU A 254 0.60 -6.56 -5.71
CA GLU A 254 -0.86 -6.69 -5.61
C GLU A 254 -1.61 -6.16 -6.86
N GLU A 255 -1.21 -5.00 -7.38
CA GLU A 255 -1.86 -4.37 -8.55
C GLU A 255 -1.43 -4.96 -9.89
N ILE A 256 -0.18 -5.42 -10.00
CA ILE A 256 0.38 -6.00 -11.24
C ILE A 256 0.53 -7.52 -11.07
N GLY A 257 1.06 -7.94 -9.92
CA GLY A 257 1.28 -9.36 -9.63
C GLY A 257 2.24 -10.02 -10.62
N LEU A 258 2.05 -11.33 -10.84
CA LEU A 258 2.70 -12.07 -11.93
C LEU A 258 1.91 -11.97 -13.23
N ASP A 259 0.59 -12.01 -13.15
CA ASP A 259 -0.31 -12.07 -14.30
C ASP A 259 -0.24 -10.79 -15.15
N GLY A 260 -0.10 -9.61 -14.51
CA GLY A 260 0.12 -8.35 -15.20
C GLY A 260 1.51 -8.23 -15.85
N VAL A 261 2.53 -8.91 -15.31
CA VAL A 261 3.85 -9.01 -15.97
C VAL A 261 3.75 -9.93 -17.19
N ILE A 262 3.03 -11.04 -17.08
CA ILE A 262 2.79 -11.94 -18.22
C ILE A 262 2.01 -11.22 -19.32
N GLY A 263 0.91 -10.55 -18.98
CA GLY A 263 0.11 -9.77 -19.93
C GLY A 263 0.92 -8.67 -20.61
N MET A 264 1.76 -7.93 -19.85
CA MET A 264 2.62 -6.90 -20.42
C MET A 264 3.68 -7.47 -21.39
N VAL A 265 4.26 -8.63 -21.09
CA VAL A 265 5.19 -9.29 -22.03
C VAL A 265 4.46 -9.86 -23.24
N THR A 266 3.25 -10.39 -23.07
CA THR A 266 2.42 -10.93 -24.17
C THR A 266 2.00 -9.82 -25.14
N GLU A 267 1.57 -8.67 -24.63
CA GLU A 267 1.13 -7.53 -25.45
C GLU A 267 2.31 -6.88 -26.22
N VAL A 268 3.52 -6.90 -25.66
CA VAL A 268 4.72 -6.28 -26.29
C VAL A 268 5.38 -7.20 -27.32
N TYR A 269 5.18 -8.51 -27.24
CA TYR A 269 5.76 -9.50 -28.16
C TYR A 269 4.64 -10.12 -29.02
N GLU A 270 4.36 -9.50 -30.17
CA GLU A 270 3.30 -9.91 -31.11
C GLU A 270 3.43 -11.37 -31.60
N GLU A 271 4.66 -11.88 -31.69
CA GLU A 271 4.94 -13.29 -31.95
C GLU A 271 5.06 -14.06 -30.62
N TRP A 272 3.99 -14.74 -30.20
CA TRP A 272 3.99 -15.58 -29.00
C TRP A 272 4.14 -17.06 -29.35
N ASP A 273 5.32 -17.64 -29.09
CA ASP A 273 5.58 -19.08 -29.23
C ASP A 273 5.64 -19.79 -27.87
N GLU A 274 5.47 -21.12 -27.87
CA GLU A 274 5.54 -21.92 -26.65
C GLU A 274 6.90 -21.82 -25.93
N ASP A 275 7.97 -21.48 -26.66
CA ASP A 275 9.32 -21.38 -26.11
C ASP A 275 9.54 -20.05 -25.38
N MET A 276 8.88 -18.97 -25.80
CA MET A 276 8.77 -17.71 -25.07
C MET A 276 7.94 -17.90 -23.81
N GLU A 277 6.84 -18.65 -23.85
CA GLU A 277 6.07 -19.00 -22.65
C GLU A 277 6.92 -19.83 -21.66
N LYS A 278 7.66 -20.84 -22.15
CA LYS A 278 8.60 -21.64 -21.34
C LYS A 278 9.70 -20.75 -20.72
N LYS A 279 10.31 -19.84 -21.49
CA LYS A 279 11.33 -18.89 -21.01
C LYS A 279 10.75 -17.93 -19.96
N LEU A 280 9.56 -17.39 -20.19
CA LEU A 280 8.88 -16.48 -19.27
C LEU A 280 8.56 -17.16 -17.95
N CYS A 281 7.92 -18.34 -17.98
CA CYS A 281 7.63 -19.15 -16.80
C CYS A 281 8.88 -19.50 -15.99
N SER A 282 10.02 -19.72 -16.67
CA SER A 282 11.32 -19.94 -16.04
C SER A 282 11.85 -18.66 -15.37
N SER A 283 11.81 -17.51 -16.05
CA SER A 283 12.28 -16.23 -15.50
C SER A 283 11.47 -15.74 -14.29
N LEU A 284 10.17 -16.06 -14.26
CA LEU A 284 9.24 -15.72 -13.19
C LEU A 284 9.20 -16.78 -12.07
N ASN A 285 9.99 -17.85 -12.16
CA ASN A 285 10.03 -18.99 -11.22
C ASN A 285 8.67 -19.65 -10.92
N ILE A 286 7.72 -19.58 -11.87
CA ILE A 286 6.33 -20.01 -11.67
C ILE A 286 6.23 -21.51 -11.36
N LYS A 287 7.11 -22.32 -11.98
CA LYS A 287 7.18 -23.78 -11.75
C LYS A 287 7.62 -24.16 -10.33
N ALA A 288 8.44 -23.34 -9.66
CA ALA A 288 8.92 -23.63 -8.31
C ALA A 288 7.85 -23.40 -7.23
N ARG A 289 6.93 -22.45 -7.45
CA ARG A 289 5.96 -22.02 -6.43
C ARG A 289 4.82 -23.02 -6.20
N ARG A 290 4.54 -23.92 -7.16
CA ARG A 290 3.49 -24.95 -7.02
C ARG A 290 3.92 -26.13 -6.13
N GLY A 291 5.22 -26.39 -5.99
CA GLY A 291 5.74 -27.43 -5.08
C GLY A 291 5.84 -27.01 -3.61
N ALA A 292 5.96 -25.72 -3.32
CA ALA A 292 6.17 -25.21 -1.95
C ALA A 292 4.88 -24.99 -1.12
N ARG A 293 3.74 -25.57 -1.54
CA ARG A 293 2.43 -25.38 -0.89
C ARG A 293 1.57 -26.65 -0.84
N GLY A 294 2.19 -27.82 -0.94
CA GLY A 294 1.51 -29.11 -1.09
C GLY A 294 2.31 -30.29 -0.52
N GLU A 295 2.90 -30.12 0.66
CA GLU A 295 3.44 -31.20 1.50
C GLU A 295 3.07 -30.91 2.95
N VAL A 296 1.80 -31.12 3.30
CA VAL A 296 1.31 -31.27 4.68
C VAL A 296 0.17 -32.30 4.65
N ASP A 297 0.37 -33.39 5.38
CA ASP A 297 -0.59 -34.44 5.76
C ASP A 297 -1.26 -35.31 4.67
N GLU A 298 -0.52 -36.33 4.20
CA GLU A 298 -1.07 -37.62 3.74
C GLU A 298 -0.19 -38.78 4.25
N ASP A 299 -0.19 -39.00 5.57
CA ASP A 299 0.47 -40.15 6.25
C ASP A 299 -0.30 -40.49 7.56
N ALA A 300 -1.61 -40.75 7.47
CA ALA A 300 -2.46 -40.96 8.66
C ALA A 300 -3.71 -41.86 8.48
N GLU A 301 -3.69 -42.85 7.58
CA GLU A 301 -4.66 -43.97 7.56
C GLU A 301 -3.90 -45.26 7.16
N GLY A 302 -4.12 -46.45 7.73
CA GLY A 302 -4.97 -46.88 8.84
C GLY A 302 -4.92 -48.43 8.88
N GLU A 303 -4.78 -49.06 10.06
CA GLU A 303 -4.69 -50.52 10.14
C GLU A 303 -6.01 -51.21 9.72
N PRO A 304 -5.99 -52.32 8.96
CA PRO A 304 -7.21 -53.04 8.61
C PRO A 304 -7.67 -53.97 9.74
N GLU A 305 -8.77 -53.63 10.40
CA GLU A 305 -9.47 -54.54 11.32
C GLU A 305 -9.98 -55.79 10.58
N GLN A 306 -9.68 -56.97 11.13
CA GLN A 306 -10.19 -58.24 10.60
C GLN A 306 -11.64 -58.44 11.01
N THR A 307 -12.57 -58.30 10.07
CA THR A 307 -13.98 -58.66 10.29
C THR A 307 -14.13 -60.19 10.32
N THR A 308 -14.44 -60.75 11.49
CA THR A 308 -14.88 -62.14 11.63
C THR A 308 -16.25 -62.32 10.98
N ILE A 309 -16.31 -63.09 9.89
CA ILE A 309 -17.57 -63.58 9.32
C ILE A 309 -17.99 -64.83 10.08
N ILE A 310 -19.20 -64.81 10.64
CA ILE A 310 -19.92 -65.97 11.16
C ILE A 310 -21.01 -66.29 10.15
N GLU A 311 -21.02 -67.50 9.58
CA GLU A 311 -22.23 -68.17 9.08
C GLU A 311 -21.97 -69.68 8.96
N ASP A 312 -22.92 -70.46 9.54
CA ASP A 312 -23.11 -71.92 9.60
C ASP A 312 -21.94 -72.87 9.97
#